data_AF-A0A498M271-F1
#
_entry.id   AF-A0A498M271-F1
#
_cell.length_a   1.000
_cell.length_b   1.000
_cell.length_c   1.000
_cell.angle_alpha   90.00
_cell.angle_beta   90.00
_cell.angle_gamma   90.00
#
_symmetry.space_group_name_H-M   'P 1'
#
loop_
_entity.id
_entity.type
_entity.pdbx_description
1 polymer ?
#
loop_
_entity_poly.entity_id
_entity_poly.type
_entity_poly.pdbx_seq_one_letter_code
_entity_poly.pdbx_strand_id
1 'polypeptide(L)'
;MEKLAFFLFQNKSLIVGLLYRKDFKDDLQFLLEGVSEFDVQGESIASEVMVHGPLAFPIALTPAGKAFIAGAYYGQGRVILLSHECYVARDSLSTFLINAIKWLDEDRKGVIGILPSLKAAHTVLSKSGLDCQLTGFRKDLSVYICTSYSDAQCAEIQEFVAEGGGLMIGGHAWYYAQTHCGCNVMTDYPGNHILNKMGLSLLGNTLIGGLYKAPEIEQSCKEGYHFCNMLHRFAEHVYLGKELINHEQSCFKQLGNDCASYLQMRCHDSATYTSVVAILSDIVKKFGFPQVCSNCPVKSAKDCLMLHIGSEVYKVSPDPDALLPYIIKDRPKFPTVSNARVRISAKTEGSEEWISTGLYLSPGMKTNIAVPPEIIRKNWQVQLGCQTDDIGGAKVLKRAPVVHEQFPLDAEMVQVCNLWGGLIYIIAPPQSKVNGVEIVVHDAVQAPYFKSGETSVADWVDRIRQAPAPWAELEFENIIMTLESEFIRHLDRPDKVAKLWDTIMRSIADLAAKPNKFPRKERFVADVQISAGWWYY
;
A
#
# COMPACT_ATOMS: atom_id res chain seq x y z
N MET A 1 -35.44 1.74 -14.84
CA MET A 1 -35.62 2.29 -13.47
C MET A 1 -35.86 1.20 -12.43
N GLU A 2 -36.59 0.11 -12.71
CA GLU A 2 -36.84 -0.97 -11.73
C GLU A 2 -35.59 -1.77 -11.30
N LYS A 3 -34.64 -2.06 -12.20
CA LYS A 3 -33.35 -2.67 -11.82
C LYS A 3 -32.47 -1.74 -10.95
N LEU A 4 -32.60 -0.43 -11.12
CA LEU A 4 -31.89 0.59 -10.32
C LEU A 4 -32.54 0.78 -8.95
N ALA A 5 -33.87 0.70 -8.88
CA ALA A 5 -34.62 0.70 -7.63
C ALA A 5 -34.38 -0.58 -6.81
N PHE A 6 -34.28 -1.75 -7.46
CA PHE A 6 -33.94 -3.01 -6.80
C PHE A 6 -32.47 -3.05 -6.31
N PHE A 7 -31.53 -2.50 -7.09
CA PHE A 7 -30.13 -2.33 -6.68
C PHE A 7 -30.00 -1.33 -5.52
N LEU A 8 -30.68 -0.19 -5.58
CA LEU A 8 -30.77 0.74 -4.47
C LEU A 8 -31.49 0.14 -3.27
N PHE A 9 -32.37 -0.86 -3.42
CA PHE A 9 -33.04 -1.53 -2.30
C PHE A 9 -32.15 -2.60 -1.65
N GLN A 10 -31.41 -3.40 -2.44
CA GLN A 10 -30.43 -4.38 -1.94
C GLN A 10 -29.18 -3.69 -1.34
N ASN A 11 -28.68 -2.63 -1.98
CA ASN A 11 -27.56 -1.84 -1.47
C ASN A 11 -27.98 -0.69 -0.55
N LYS A 12 -29.28 -0.41 -0.37
CA LYS A 12 -29.74 0.56 0.64
C LYS A 12 -29.28 0.12 2.01
N SER A 13 -29.39 -1.14 2.40
CA SER A 13 -28.93 -1.57 3.72
C SER A 13 -27.40 -1.47 3.88
N LEU A 14 -26.61 -1.75 2.84
CA LEU A 14 -25.15 -1.59 2.86
C LEU A 14 -24.71 -0.12 2.91
N ILE A 15 -25.32 0.72 2.06
CA ILE A 15 -25.08 2.15 2.03
C ILE A 15 -25.60 2.80 3.32
N VAL A 16 -26.72 2.34 3.88
CA VAL A 16 -27.30 2.79 5.16
C VAL A 16 -26.41 2.41 6.34
N GLY A 17 -25.74 1.25 6.31
CA GLY A 17 -24.73 0.86 7.30
C GLY A 17 -23.48 1.74 7.28
N LEU A 18 -23.05 2.21 6.09
CA LEU A 18 -22.02 3.23 5.93
C LEU A 18 -22.51 4.65 6.26
N LEU A 19 -23.83 4.89 6.25
CA LEU A 19 -24.47 6.20 6.48
C LEU A 19 -24.81 6.49 7.93
N TYR A 20 -24.76 5.51 8.85
CA TYR A 20 -24.96 5.83 10.27
C TYR A 20 -23.71 6.52 10.82
N ARG A 21 -23.60 7.81 10.50
CA ARG A 21 -22.65 8.72 11.12
C ARG A 21 -23.26 9.17 12.42
N LYS A 22 -22.67 8.72 13.52
CA LYS A 22 -22.83 9.42 14.79
C LYS A 22 -22.34 10.86 14.58
N ASP A 23 -23.17 11.83 14.96
CA ASP A 23 -22.70 13.22 15.02
C ASP A 23 -21.66 13.33 16.15
N PHE A 24 -20.44 13.76 15.81
CA PHE A 24 -19.33 13.88 16.74
C PHE A 24 -19.13 15.33 17.19
N LYS A 25 -20.09 16.22 16.94
CA LYS A 25 -20.00 17.63 17.34
C LYS A 25 -19.76 17.78 18.84
N ASP A 26 -20.58 17.12 19.66
CA ASP A 26 -20.48 17.20 21.12
C ASP A 26 -19.17 16.58 21.61
N ASP A 27 -18.73 15.49 20.97
CA ASP A 27 -17.43 14.86 21.25
C ASP A 27 -16.26 15.81 20.99
N LEU A 28 -16.23 16.45 19.83
CA LEU A 28 -15.21 17.42 19.47
C LEU A 28 -15.26 18.65 20.37
N GLN A 29 -16.46 19.13 20.73
CA GLN A 29 -16.61 20.26 21.64
C GLN A 29 -16.03 19.96 23.02
N PHE A 30 -16.28 18.75 23.55
CA PHE A 30 -15.70 18.31 24.81
C PHE A 30 -14.18 18.17 24.72
N LEU A 31 -13.70 17.49 23.68
CA LEU A 31 -12.27 17.19 23.51
C LEU A 31 -11.43 18.45 23.27
N LEU A 32 -11.97 19.43 22.55
CA LEU A 32 -11.26 20.65 22.14
C LEU A 32 -11.52 21.84 23.08
N GLU A 33 -12.23 21.65 24.20
CA GLU A 33 -12.47 22.73 25.15
C GLU A 33 -11.16 23.33 25.67
N GLY A 34 -10.94 24.62 25.41
CA GLY A 34 -9.70 25.32 25.79
C GLY A 34 -8.47 24.97 24.95
N VAL A 35 -8.63 24.22 23.86
CA VAL A 35 -7.54 23.85 22.93
C VAL A 35 -7.58 24.78 21.73
N SER A 36 -6.61 25.68 21.60
CA SER A 36 -6.48 26.57 20.43
C SER A 36 -5.62 25.98 19.32
N GLU A 37 -4.60 25.19 19.70
CA GLU A 37 -3.61 24.63 18.80
C GLU A 37 -3.01 23.33 19.35
N PHE A 38 -2.50 22.53 18.43
CA PHE A 38 -1.71 21.33 18.66
C PHE A 38 -0.28 21.63 18.23
N ASP A 39 0.57 21.98 19.20
CA ASP A 39 2.01 22.04 18.99
C ASP A 39 2.60 20.63 19.09
N VAL A 40 2.92 20.05 17.93
CA VAL A 40 3.60 18.76 17.79
C VAL A 40 4.97 18.88 17.10
N GLN A 41 5.57 20.08 17.09
CA GLN A 41 6.90 20.33 16.52
C GLN A 41 8.02 19.51 17.22
N GLY A 42 9.18 19.34 16.57
CA GLY A 42 10.34 18.69 17.17
C GLY A 42 10.82 17.48 16.35
N GLU A 43 11.68 16.67 16.96
CA GLU A 43 12.41 15.59 16.27
C GLU A 43 11.58 14.31 16.08
N SER A 44 10.43 14.18 16.77
CA SER A 44 9.57 13.00 16.64
C SER A 44 8.83 13.00 15.29
N ILE A 45 9.00 11.93 14.52
CA ILE A 45 8.29 11.69 13.27
C ILE A 45 7.07 10.84 13.58
N ALA A 46 5.87 11.36 13.34
CA ALA A 46 4.63 10.65 13.55
C ALA A 46 4.25 9.77 12.36
N SER A 47 3.35 8.81 12.58
CA SER A 47 2.65 8.12 11.49
C SER A 47 1.40 8.89 11.04
N GLU A 48 0.96 8.67 9.82
CA GLU A 48 -0.40 9.05 9.42
C GLU A 48 -1.43 8.14 10.10
N VAL A 49 -2.57 8.71 10.51
CA VAL A 49 -3.70 7.97 11.08
C VAL A 49 -4.80 7.82 10.04
N MET A 50 -5.20 6.58 9.79
CA MET A 50 -6.37 6.28 8.98
C MET A 50 -7.60 6.16 9.88
N VAL A 51 -8.61 6.97 9.60
CA VAL A 51 -9.93 6.94 10.26
C VAL A 51 -10.92 6.28 9.31
N HIS A 52 -11.21 5.00 9.54
CA HIS A 52 -11.95 4.16 8.58
C HIS A 52 -13.22 3.53 9.16
N GLY A 53 -13.44 3.61 10.47
CA GLY A 53 -14.66 3.11 11.10
C GLY A 53 -15.82 4.12 11.02
N PRO A 54 -17.08 3.66 10.92
CA PRO A 54 -18.24 4.55 10.93
C PRO A 54 -18.44 5.27 12.28
N LEU A 55 -17.87 4.72 13.35
CA LEU A 55 -17.88 5.29 14.70
C LEU A 55 -16.55 5.95 15.09
N ALA A 56 -15.65 6.14 14.12
CA ALA A 56 -14.37 6.80 14.29
C ALA A 56 -14.40 8.20 13.67
N PHE A 57 -13.60 9.12 14.19
CA PHE A 57 -13.56 10.51 13.73
C PHE A 57 -12.18 11.14 13.94
N PRO A 58 -11.74 12.01 13.01
CA PRO A 58 -10.52 12.78 13.20
C PRO A 58 -10.73 13.86 14.28
N ILE A 59 -9.73 14.04 15.15
CA ILE A 59 -9.73 15.09 16.19
C ILE A 59 -8.76 16.20 15.80
N ALA A 60 -7.56 15.84 15.33
CA ALA A 60 -6.54 16.80 14.93
C ALA A 60 -5.98 16.44 13.54
N LEU A 61 -5.93 17.44 12.68
CA LEU A 61 -5.63 17.33 11.25
C LEU A 61 -4.53 18.32 10.86
N THR A 62 -3.68 17.92 9.93
CA THR A 62 -2.78 18.87 9.22
C THR A 62 -3.59 19.73 8.23
N PRO A 63 -3.03 20.84 7.72
CA PRO A 63 -3.67 21.63 6.65
C PRO A 63 -3.96 20.82 5.37
N ALA A 64 -3.27 19.69 5.19
CA ALA A 64 -3.49 18.77 4.08
C ALA A 64 -4.60 17.73 4.36
N GLY A 65 -5.32 17.82 5.48
CA GLY A 65 -6.41 16.90 5.84
C GLY A 65 -5.94 15.55 6.40
N LYS A 66 -4.66 15.40 6.75
CA LYS A 66 -4.12 14.16 7.34
C LYS A 66 -4.30 14.15 8.85
N ALA A 67 -4.92 13.11 9.39
CA ALA A 67 -5.15 12.96 10.82
C ALA A 67 -3.88 12.51 11.54
N PHE A 68 -3.66 13.08 12.73
CA PHE A 68 -2.59 12.68 13.65
C PHE A 68 -3.09 12.44 15.08
N ILE A 69 -4.33 12.83 15.37
CA ILE A 69 -5.09 12.40 16.55
C ILE A 69 -6.50 12.04 16.07
N ALA A 70 -7.02 10.89 16.51
CA ALA A 70 -8.35 10.42 16.16
C ALA A 70 -9.05 9.77 17.36
N GLY A 71 -10.37 9.83 17.36
CA GLY A 71 -11.23 9.21 18.35
C GLY A 71 -12.10 8.13 17.73
N ALA A 72 -12.58 7.19 18.54
CA ALA A 72 -13.59 6.23 18.12
C ALA A 72 -14.44 5.73 19.29
N TYR A 73 -15.63 5.24 18.95
CA TYR A 73 -16.45 4.42 19.82
C TYR A 73 -16.33 2.95 19.43
N TYR A 74 -16.19 2.07 20.41
CA TYR A 74 -16.15 0.62 20.20
C TYR A 74 -16.88 -0.11 21.32
N GLY A 75 -17.94 -0.84 20.98
CA GLY A 75 -18.89 -1.35 21.96
C GLY A 75 -19.49 -0.21 22.80
N GLN A 76 -19.35 -0.28 24.11
CA GLN A 76 -19.77 0.76 25.05
C GLN A 76 -18.66 1.74 25.41
N GLY A 77 -17.41 1.44 25.04
CA GLY A 77 -16.24 2.25 25.39
C GLY A 77 -15.81 3.23 24.31
N ARG A 78 -14.67 3.87 24.60
CA ARG A 78 -14.14 5.01 23.83
C ARG A 78 -12.63 4.85 23.64
N VAL A 79 -12.13 5.34 22.51
CA VAL A 79 -10.73 5.20 22.11
C VAL A 79 -10.20 6.54 21.63
N ILE A 80 -8.97 6.87 22.03
CA ILE A 80 -8.17 7.96 21.46
C ILE A 80 -6.84 7.41 20.98
N LEU A 81 -6.53 7.63 19.71
CA LEU A 81 -5.28 7.28 19.07
C LEU A 81 -4.45 8.55 18.84
N LEU A 82 -3.18 8.53 19.26
CA LEU A 82 -2.18 9.53 18.95
C LEU A 82 -1.10 8.91 18.06
N SER A 83 -0.73 9.61 16.98
CA SER A 83 0.20 9.12 15.96
C SER A 83 1.67 9.00 16.38
N HIS A 84 1.96 9.25 17.65
CA HIS A 84 3.25 9.06 18.29
C HIS A 84 3.07 8.94 19.81
N GLU A 85 3.83 8.09 20.48
CA GLU A 85 3.78 7.85 21.92
C GLU A 85 4.21 9.08 22.72
N CYS A 86 5.18 9.84 22.22
CA CYS A 86 5.60 11.11 22.84
C CYS A 86 4.46 12.12 22.98
N TYR A 87 3.42 12.05 22.14
CA TYR A 87 2.30 12.99 22.23
C TYR A 87 1.44 12.74 23.46
N VAL A 88 1.44 11.52 24.02
CA VAL A 88 0.70 11.15 25.25
C VAL A 88 1.27 11.87 26.48
N ALA A 89 2.51 12.31 26.42
CA ALA A 89 3.22 12.95 27.53
C ALA A 89 3.62 14.41 27.26
N ARG A 90 3.13 14.99 26.17
CA ARG A 90 3.60 16.29 25.71
C ARG A 90 2.89 17.43 26.45
N ASP A 91 3.65 18.28 27.13
CA ASP A 91 3.09 19.39 27.92
C ASP A 91 2.27 20.38 27.07
N SER A 92 2.69 20.65 25.83
CA SER A 92 1.93 21.52 24.91
C SER A 92 0.56 20.95 24.53
N LEU A 93 0.33 19.65 24.72
CA LEU A 93 -0.95 18.99 24.51
C LEU A 93 -1.73 18.76 25.81
N SER A 94 -1.25 19.27 26.95
CA SER A 94 -1.79 18.95 28.28
C SER A 94 -3.30 19.21 28.42
N THR A 95 -3.80 20.34 27.93
CA THR A 95 -5.25 20.65 27.94
C THR A 95 -6.05 19.58 27.22
N PHE A 96 -5.64 19.25 25.98
CA PHE A 96 -6.29 18.20 25.20
C PHE A 96 -6.20 16.84 25.89
N LEU A 97 -5.03 16.46 26.41
CA LEU A 97 -4.82 15.17 27.07
C LEU A 97 -5.68 15.01 28.33
N ILE A 98 -5.89 16.08 29.09
CA ILE A 98 -6.79 16.10 30.26
C ILE A 98 -8.24 15.94 29.81
N ASN A 99 -8.68 16.64 28.77
CA ASN A 99 -10.02 16.48 28.20
C ASN A 99 -10.22 15.06 27.68
N ALA A 100 -9.22 14.52 26.99
CA ALA A 100 -9.21 13.18 26.44
C ALA A 100 -9.43 12.11 27.52
N ILE A 101 -8.69 12.14 28.64
CA ILE A 101 -8.89 11.13 29.70
C ILE A 101 -10.22 11.26 30.43
N LYS A 102 -10.77 12.48 30.56
CA LYS A 102 -12.12 12.69 31.11
C LYS A 102 -13.20 12.17 30.15
N TRP A 103 -13.03 12.41 28.85
CA TRP A 103 -13.91 11.90 27.82
C TRP A 103 -13.89 10.37 27.77
N LEU A 104 -12.70 9.77 27.94
CA LEU A 104 -12.53 8.32 28.01
C LEU A 104 -13.14 7.72 29.28
N ASP A 105 -12.98 8.38 30.44
CA ASP A 105 -13.49 7.92 31.75
C ASP A 105 -15.01 8.04 31.88
N GLU A 106 -15.64 8.97 31.16
CA GLU A 106 -17.10 9.19 31.18
C GLU A 106 -17.66 9.36 32.62
N ASP A 107 -16.94 10.14 33.44
CA ASP A 107 -17.27 10.41 34.84
C ASP A 107 -17.37 9.17 35.75
N ARG A 108 -16.86 8.00 35.33
CA ARG A 108 -16.77 6.81 36.17
C ARG A 108 -15.88 7.02 37.38
N LYS A 109 -14.91 7.95 37.30
CA LYS A 109 -13.95 8.28 38.36
C LYS A 109 -13.19 7.06 38.86
N GLY A 110 -12.93 6.11 37.96
CA GLY A 110 -12.12 4.93 38.27
C GLY A 110 -10.63 5.19 38.09
N VAL A 111 -9.84 4.14 38.19
CA VAL A 111 -8.38 4.24 38.06
C VAL A 111 -7.98 4.43 36.60
N ILE A 112 -7.14 5.44 36.34
CA ILE A 112 -6.47 5.67 35.06
C ILE A 112 -5.12 4.95 35.09
N GLY A 113 -5.03 3.81 34.41
CA GLY A 113 -3.81 3.01 34.35
C GLY A 113 -2.89 3.46 33.22
N ILE A 114 -1.69 3.90 33.56
CA ILE A 114 -0.67 4.38 32.63
C ILE A 114 0.46 3.35 32.55
N LEU A 115 0.75 2.88 31.33
CA LEU A 115 1.84 1.94 31.10
C LEU A 115 3.17 2.50 31.68
N PRO A 116 3.94 1.73 32.46
CA PRO A 116 5.10 2.27 33.17
C PRO A 116 6.18 2.94 32.30
N SER A 117 6.31 2.52 31.03
CA SER A 117 7.21 3.16 30.06
C SER A 117 6.80 4.59 29.69
N LEU A 118 5.52 4.95 29.89
CA LEU A 118 4.96 6.28 29.66
C LEU A 118 4.97 7.14 30.95
N LYS A 119 6.00 7.00 31.80
CA LYS A 119 6.08 7.71 33.09
C LYS A 119 5.90 9.24 32.96
N ALA A 120 6.36 9.84 31.87
CA ALA A 120 6.17 11.28 31.62
C ALA A 120 4.68 11.66 31.45
N ALA A 121 3.84 10.76 30.94
CA ALA A 121 2.40 11.00 30.82
C ALA A 121 1.73 11.11 32.19
N HIS A 122 2.23 10.40 33.21
CA HIS A 122 1.70 10.51 34.58
C HIS A 122 1.78 11.95 35.11
N THR A 123 2.89 12.65 34.85
CA THR A 123 3.06 14.05 35.24
C THR A 123 2.04 14.98 34.60
N VAL A 124 1.71 14.76 33.33
CA VAL A 124 0.75 15.58 32.58
C VAL A 124 -0.68 15.26 33.01
N LEU A 125 -1.03 13.97 33.04
CA LEU A 125 -2.39 13.49 33.22
C LEU A 125 -2.87 13.59 34.68
N SER A 126 -1.97 13.55 35.65
CA SER A 126 -2.33 13.76 37.08
C SER A 126 -2.89 15.16 37.34
N LYS A 127 -2.64 16.14 36.45
CA LYS A 127 -3.24 17.48 36.51
C LYS A 127 -4.77 17.47 36.31
N SER A 128 -5.34 16.36 35.83
CA SER A 128 -6.79 16.19 35.65
C SER A 128 -7.59 16.07 36.96
N GLY A 129 -6.92 15.69 38.06
CA GLY A 129 -7.58 15.34 39.32
C GLY A 129 -8.13 13.90 39.39
N LEU A 130 -7.94 13.08 38.35
CA LEU A 130 -8.29 11.66 38.34
C LEU A 130 -7.19 10.80 38.97
N ASP A 131 -7.55 9.61 39.47
CA ASP A 131 -6.60 8.66 40.07
C ASP A 131 -5.71 8.01 38.99
N CYS A 132 -4.54 8.60 38.75
CA CYS A 132 -3.57 8.13 37.77
C CYS A 132 -2.51 7.22 38.42
N GLN A 133 -2.45 5.96 37.98
CA GLN A 133 -1.52 4.95 38.51
C GLN A 133 -0.62 4.40 37.40
N LEU A 134 0.67 4.22 37.70
CA LEU A 134 1.59 3.52 36.80
C LEU A 134 1.37 2.01 36.94
N THR A 135 0.78 1.37 35.93
CA THR A 135 0.45 -0.05 35.95
C THR A 135 0.39 -0.63 34.53
N GLY A 136 0.61 -1.94 34.42
CA GLY A 136 0.20 -2.70 33.24
C GLY A 136 -1.33 -2.73 33.11
N PHE A 137 -1.83 -3.33 32.02
CA PHE A 137 -3.26 -3.49 31.81
C PHE A 137 -3.91 -4.32 32.93
N ARG A 138 -5.08 -3.87 33.39
CA ARG A 138 -5.98 -4.61 34.29
C ARG A 138 -7.43 -4.34 33.88
N LYS A 139 -8.31 -5.31 34.11
CA LYS A 139 -9.73 -5.23 33.72
C LYS A 139 -10.56 -4.24 34.56
N ASP A 140 -10.07 -3.86 35.75
CA ASP A 140 -10.75 -2.97 36.69
C ASP A 140 -10.43 -1.47 36.48
N LEU A 141 -9.58 -1.15 35.51
CA LEU A 141 -9.27 0.24 35.15
C LEU A 141 -10.51 0.93 34.55
N SER A 142 -10.61 2.24 34.68
CA SER A 142 -11.59 3.01 33.89
C SER A 142 -11.03 3.41 32.54
N VAL A 143 -9.74 3.77 32.52
CA VAL A 143 -9.00 4.12 31.29
C VAL A 143 -7.63 3.45 31.33
N TYR A 144 -7.22 2.85 30.22
CA TYR A 144 -5.88 2.33 30.02
C TYR A 144 -5.11 3.15 28.99
N ILE A 145 -3.86 3.50 29.31
CA ILE A 145 -3.00 4.35 28.50
C ILE A 145 -1.73 3.57 28.16
N CYS A 146 -1.52 3.28 26.87
CA CYS A 146 -0.45 2.39 26.43
C CYS A 146 0.20 2.83 25.10
N THR A 147 1.22 2.08 24.67
CA THR A 147 1.84 2.25 23.36
C THR A 147 1.28 1.27 22.34
N SER A 148 1.43 1.58 21.06
CA SER A 148 1.01 0.70 19.94
C SER A 148 2.03 -0.36 19.54
N TYR A 149 3.05 -0.62 20.37
CA TYR A 149 4.19 -1.49 20.03
C TYR A 149 4.04 -2.94 20.46
N SER A 150 2.95 -3.29 21.15
CA SER A 150 2.68 -4.65 21.60
C SER A 150 1.20 -4.95 21.49
N ASP A 151 0.91 -6.16 21.06
CA ASP A 151 -0.42 -6.76 20.92
C ASP A 151 -0.61 -7.95 21.88
N ALA A 152 0.30 -8.15 22.83
CA ALA A 152 0.29 -9.30 23.75
C ALA A 152 -1.02 -9.45 24.55
N GLN A 153 -1.76 -8.36 24.73
CA GLN A 153 -3.04 -8.31 25.46
C GLN A 153 -4.18 -7.80 24.55
N CYS A 154 -4.08 -8.02 23.24
CA CYS A 154 -4.98 -7.46 22.24
C CYS A 154 -6.46 -7.83 22.49
N ALA A 155 -6.74 -9.11 22.76
CA ALA A 155 -8.10 -9.58 22.99
C ALA A 155 -8.72 -8.96 24.25
N GLU A 156 -7.94 -8.87 25.33
CA GLU A 156 -8.38 -8.32 26.61
C GLU A 156 -8.58 -6.81 26.54
N ILE A 157 -7.72 -6.09 25.82
CA ILE A 157 -7.90 -4.65 25.58
C ILE A 157 -9.15 -4.40 24.72
N GLN A 158 -9.38 -5.21 23.68
CA GLN A 158 -10.58 -5.11 22.86
C GLN A 158 -11.85 -5.40 23.67
N GLU A 159 -11.86 -6.45 24.49
CA GLU A 159 -12.98 -6.78 25.38
C GLU A 159 -13.23 -5.64 26.38
N PHE A 160 -12.18 -5.14 27.02
CA PHE A 160 -12.25 -4.04 27.97
C PHE A 160 -12.91 -2.79 27.39
N VAL A 161 -12.48 -2.36 26.19
CA VAL A 161 -13.11 -1.21 25.53
C VAL A 161 -14.55 -1.55 25.14
N ALA A 162 -14.81 -2.74 24.59
CA ALA A 162 -16.17 -3.12 24.21
C ALA A 162 -17.15 -3.09 25.40
N GLU A 163 -16.68 -3.41 26.61
CA GLU A 163 -17.45 -3.42 27.85
C GLU A 163 -17.61 -2.04 28.52
N GLY A 164 -17.00 -0.98 27.96
CA GLY A 164 -17.16 0.40 28.46
C GLY A 164 -15.86 1.09 28.87
N GLY A 165 -14.74 0.38 28.86
CA GLY A 165 -13.43 0.94 29.18
C GLY A 165 -12.96 2.01 28.20
N GLY A 166 -12.14 2.94 28.69
CA GLY A 166 -11.47 3.94 27.86
C GLY A 166 -10.07 3.50 27.45
N LEU A 167 -9.69 3.67 26.19
CA LEU A 167 -8.33 3.41 25.71
C LEU A 167 -7.68 4.68 25.15
N MET A 168 -6.52 5.06 25.66
CA MET A 168 -5.62 6.01 24.99
C MET A 168 -4.38 5.26 24.54
N ILE A 169 -4.09 5.29 23.24
CA ILE A 169 -2.97 4.55 22.67
C ILE A 169 -2.13 5.47 21.79
N GLY A 170 -0.83 5.49 22.04
CA GLY A 170 0.11 6.34 21.32
C GLY A 170 1.23 5.53 20.67
N GLY A 171 1.57 5.84 19.43
CA GLY A 171 2.77 5.30 18.79
C GLY A 171 2.73 5.44 17.28
N HIS A 172 3.75 4.93 16.63
CA HIS A 172 3.95 5.09 15.19
C HIS A 172 4.29 3.76 14.51
N ALA A 173 3.87 3.62 13.25
CA ALA A 173 4.07 2.42 12.44
C ALA A 173 5.13 2.59 11.33
N TRP A 174 5.61 3.81 11.06
CA TRP A 174 6.60 4.07 10.01
C TRP A 174 7.91 3.30 10.24
N TYR A 175 8.37 3.18 11.49
CA TYR A 175 9.61 2.46 11.81
C TYR A 175 9.44 0.96 11.55
N TYR A 176 8.28 0.41 11.90
CA TYR A 176 7.93 -0.97 11.57
C TYR A 176 7.94 -1.17 10.06
N ALA A 177 7.27 -0.29 9.30
CA ALA A 177 7.21 -0.35 7.85
C ALA A 177 8.61 -0.34 7.18
N GLN A 178 9.55 0.42 7.73
CA GLN A 178 10.93 0.49 7.22
C GLN A 178 11.80 -0.72 7.61
N THR A 179 11.56 -1.31 8.76
CA THR A 179 12.39 -2.41 9.29
C THR A 179 11.85 -3.80 8.92
N HIS A 180 10.59 -3.89 8.53
CA HIS A 180 9.89 -5.13 8.16
C HIS A 180 9.44 -5.05 6.69
N CYS A 181 10.39 -4.83 5.79
CA CYS A 181 10.13 -4.76 4.35
C CYS A 181 9.39 -6.02 3.86
N GLY A 182 8.27 -5.83 3.16
CA GLY A 182 7.42 -6.91 2.66
C GLY A 182 6.32 -7.36 3.64
N CYS A 183 6.35 -6.93 4.90
CA CYS A 183 5.23 -7.08 5.82
C CYS A 183 4.14 -6.04 5.55
N ASN A 184 2.90 -6.41 5.84
CA ASN A 184 1.73 -5.56 5.67
C ASN A 184 1.47 -4.79 6.97
N VAL A 185 1.77 -3.50 6.99
CA VAL A 185 1.57 -2.63 8.17
C VAL A 185 0.11 -2.67 8.67
N MET A 186 -0.86 -2.84 7.78
CA MET A 186 -2.27 -2.86 8.17
C MET A 186 -2.65 -4.12 8.95
N THR A 187 -1.96 -5.24 8.75
CA THR A 187 -2.33 -6.54 9.34
C THR A 187 -1.29 -7.15 10.23
N ASP A 188 -0.03 -6.67 10.17
CA ASP A 188 1.11 -7.30 10.85
C ASP A 188 1.71 -6.38 11.93
N TYR A 189 1.39 -5.08 11.90
CA TYR A 189 1.82 -4.13 12.94
C TYR A 189 1.01 -4.36 14.23
N PRO A 190 1.66 -4.60 15.40
CA PRO A 190 0.98 -4.94 16.64
C PRO A 190 -0.17 -3.99 17.04
N GLY A 191 0.06 -2.68 16.95
CA GLY A 191 -0.96 -1.69 17.29
C GLY A 191 -2.23 -1.78 16.43
N ASN A 192 -2.09 -2.14 15.16
CA ASN A 192 -3.22 -2.27 14.25
C ASN A 192 -4.06 -3.53 14.53
N HIS A 193 -3.51 -4.57 15.16
CA HIS A 193 -4.30 -5.69 15.66
C HIS A 193 -5.36 -5.24 16.67
N ILE A 194 -5.03 -4.24 17.50
CA ILE A 194 -5.95 -3.64 18.47
C ILE A 194 -6.90 -2.66 17.76
N LEU A 195 -6.33 -1.72 17.00
CA LEU A 195 -7.02 -0.54 16.48
C LEU A 195 -7.97 -0.81 15.31
N ASN A 196 -7.67 -1.76 14.43
CA ASN A 196 -8.47 -1.98 13.21
C ASN A 196 -9.94 -2.31 13.52
N LYS A 197 -10.20 -3.10 14.58
CA LYS A 197 -11.57 -3.40 15.02
C LYS A 197 -12.32 -2.18 15.54
N MET A 198 -11.59 -1.18 16.01
CA MET A 198 -12.10 0.08 16.55
C MET A 198 -12.25 1.15 15.46
N GLY A 199 -11.93 0.83 14.19
CA GLY A 199 -12.09 1.78 13.08
C GLY A 199 -10.93 2.74 12.86
N LEU A 200 -9.78 2.46 13.46
CA LEU A 200 -8.58 3.30 13.42
C LEU A 200 -7.38 2.46 12.98
N SER A 201 -6.41 3.07 12.29
CA SER A 201 -5.14 2.41 11.98
C SER A 201 -3.99 3.42 11.94
N LEU A 202 -2.79 2.95 12.28
CA LEU A 202 -1.53 3.66 12.04
C LEU A 202 -0.94 3.19 10.70
N LEU A 203 -0.56 4.15 9.85
CA LEU A 203 0.04 3.88 8.54
C LEU A 203 1.57 3.93 8.60
N GLY A 204 2.21 3.29 7.62
CA GLY A 204 3.67 3.38 7.43
C GLY A 204 4.13 4.76 6.95
N ASN A 205 3.22 5.57 6.40
CA ASN A 205 3.48 6.93 5.96
C ASN A 205 3.78 7.85 7.14
N THR A 206 4.72 8.77 6.95
CA THR A 206 5.18 9.70 7.97
C THR A 206 4.48 11.05 7.89
N LEU A 207 4.32 11.68 9.06
CA LEU A 207 3.84 13.04 9.23
C LEU A 207 4.89 13.85 10.00
N ILE A 208 5.30 14.98 9.42
CA ILE A 208 6.26 15.90 10.06
C ILE A 208 5.50 16.75 11.06
N GLY A 209 5.98 16.79 12.31
CA GLY A 209 5.39 17.60 13.37
C GLY A 209 5.36 19.10 13.02
N GLY A 210 4.27 19.77 13.36
CA GLY A 210 4.06 21.19 13.12
C GLY A 210 3.25 21.84 14.25
N LEU A 211 2.98 23.13 14.07
CA LEU A 211 2.02 23.86 14.89
C LEU A 211 0.72 23.94 14.09
N TYR A 212 -0.32 23.26 14.58
CA TYR A 212 -1.60 23.16 13.87
C TYR A 212 -2.71 23.76 14.69
N LYS A 213 -3.56 24.59 14.08
CA LYS A 213 -4.75 25.12 14.77
C LYS A 213 -5.71 24.00 15.10
N ALA A 214 -6.37 24.10 16.26
CA ALA A 214 -7.52 23.24 16.54
C ALA A 214 -8.60 23.46 15.47
N PRO A 215 -9.28 22.39 15.02
CA PRO A 215 -10.27 22.53 13.95
C PRO A 215 -11.50 23.32 14.45
N GLU A 216 -12.03 24.20 13.60
CA GLU A 216 -13.35 24.79 13.85
C GLU A 216 -14.42 23.72 13.72
N ILE A 217 -15.19 23.48 14.79
CA ILE A 217 -16.06 22.31 14.92
C ILE A 217 -17.13 22.27 13.83
N GLU A 218 -17.83 23.38 13.58
CA GLU A 218 -18.85 23.47 12.53
C GLU A 218 -18.29 23.21 11.14
N GLN A 219 -17.09 23.72 10.84
CA GLN A 219 -16.45 23.52 9.56
C GLN A 219 -15.94 22.08 9.43
N SER A 220 -15.27 21.55 10.44
CA SER A 220 -14.74 20.18 10.47
C SER A 220 -15.84 19.13 10.33
N CYS A 221 -17.01 19.35 10.95
CA CYS A 221 -18.14 18.43 10.81
C CYS A 221 -18.73 18.41 9.39
N LYS A 222 -18.62 19.53 8.63
CA LYS A 222 -19.19 19.69 7.28
C LYS A 222 -18.19 19.37 6.16
N GLU A 223 -16.96 19.82 6.29
CA GLU A 223 -15.91 19.82 5.25
C GLU A 223 -14.71 18.96 5.63
N GLY A 224 -14.67 18.43 6.85
CA GLY A 224 -13.60 17.55 7.32
C GLY A 224 -13.55 16.25 6.52
N TYR A 225 -12.34 15.87 6.13
CA TYR A 225 -12.13 14.63 5.40
C TYR A 225 -12.40 13.41 6.31
N HIS A 226 -13.23 12.48 5.80
CA HIS A 226 -13.45 11.18 6.41
C HIS A 226 -13.58 10.13 5.29
N PHE A 227 -12.81 9.05 5.38
CA PHE A 227 -12.67 8.06 4.31
C PHE A 227 -14.02 7.52 3.80
N CYS A 228 -14.86 6.97 4.69
CA CYS A 228 -16.14 6.39 4.29
C CYS A 228 -17.10 7.43 3.69
N ASN A 229 -17.04 8.67 4.18
CA ASN A 229 -17.90 9.74 3.67
C ASN A 229 -17.46 10.15 2.28
N MET A 230 -16.15 10.37 2.09
CA MET A 230 -15.61 10.74 0.79
C MET A 230 -15.81 9.62 -0.24
N LEU A 231 -15.63 8.35 0.15
CA LEU A 231 -15.97 7.19 -0.68
C LEU A 231 -17.46 7.18 -1.06
N HIS A 232 -18.34 7.44 -0.10
CA HIS A 232 -19.78 7.52 -0.34
C HIS A 232 -20.13 8.66 -1.31
N ARG A 233 -19.60 9.87 -1.09
CA ARG A 233 -19.80 11.03 -1.97
C ARG A 233 -19.28 10.76 -3.38
N PHE A 234 -18.14 10.11 -3.51
CA PHE A 234 -17.62 9.67 -4.79
C PHE A 234 -18.53 8.61 -5.45
N ALA A 235 -19.05 7.65 -4.68
CA ALA A 235 -20.03 6.70 -5.19
C ALA A 235 -21.31 7.41 -5.67
N GLU A 236 -21.85 8.36 -4.91
CA GLU A 236 -23.04 9.13 -5.35
C GLU A 236 -22.78 9.88 -6.67
N HIS A 237 -21.59 10.46 -6.82
CA HIS A 237 -21.17 11.07 -8.08
C HIS A 237 -21.20 10.05 -9.24
N VAL A 238 -20.61 8.87 -9.03
CA VAL A 238 -20.55 7.77 -10.02
C VAL A 238 -21.95 7.23 -10.37
N TYR A 239 -22.81 7.02 -9.38
CA TYR A 239 -24.09 6.33 -9.57
C TYR A 239 -25.24 7.25 -9.94
N LEU A 240 -25.28 8.44 -9.34
CA LEU A 240 -26.41 9.37 -9.38
C LEU A 240 -26.08 10.64 -10.15
N GLY A 241 -24.82 10.84 -10.57
CA GLY A 241 -24.39 12.04 -11.27
C GLY A 241 -24.40 13.29 -10.39
N LYS A 242 -24.39 13.14 -9.06
CA LYS A 242 -24.30 14.29 -8.13
C LYS A 242 -22.96 15.00 -8.34
N GLU A 243 -22.98 16.32 -8.40
CA GLU A 243 -21.75 17.10 -8.53
C GLU A 243 -20.92 17.02 -7.24
N LEU A 244 -19.60 17.00 -7.42
CA LEU A 244 -18.62 17.09 -6.35
C LEU A 244 -18.10 18.53 -6.28
N ILE A 245 -18.11 19.11 -5.09
CA ILE A 245 -17.60 20.46 -4.87
C ILE A 245 -16.06 20.47 -4.82
N ASN A 246 -15.46 21.66 -4.99
CA ASN A 246 -14.01 21.79 -5.18
C ASN A 246 -13.17 21.17 -4.05
N HIS A 247 -13.64 21.25 -2.80
CA HIS A 247 -12.93 20.62 -1.68
C HIS A 247 -13.01 19.09 -1.72
N GLU A 248 -14.10 18.50 -2.21
CA GLU A 248 -14.22 17.04 -2.34
C GLU A 248 -13.27 16.51 -3.43
N GLN A 249 -13.12 17.28 -4.52
CA GLN A 249 -12.20 16.94 -5.60
C GLN A 249 -10.73 17.04 -5.18
N SER A 250 -10.37 17.97 -4.29
CA SER A 250 -8.99 18.07 -3.79
C SER A 250 -8.60 16.87 -2.90
N CYS A 251 -9.60 16.17 -2.33
CA CYS A 251 -9.40 14.97 -1.52
C CYS A 251 -9.15 13.69 -2.33
N PHE A 252 -9.24 13.69 -3.67
CA PHE A 252 -9.10 12.46 -4.47
C PHE A 252 -7.78 11.73 -4.26
N LYS A 253 -6.66 12.45 -4.10
CA LYS A 253 -5.38 11.82 -3.83
C LYS A 253 -5.40 11.06 -2.49
N GLN A 254 -5.97 11.67 -1.45
CA GLN A 254 -6.10 11.05 -0.13
C GLN A 254 -7.07 9.87 -0.18
N LEU A 255 -8.20 10.00 -0.88
CA LEU A 255 -9.15 8.90 -1.08
C LEU A 255 -8.50 7.69 -1.77
N GLY A 256 -7.65 7.91 -2.78
CA GLY A 256 -6.89 6.84 -3.43
C GLY A 256 -5.97 6.11 -2.45
N ASN A 257 -5.15 6.85 -1.71
CA ASN A 257 -4.24 6.30 -0.72
C ASN A 257 -4.97 5.53 0.39
N ASP A 258 -6.09 6.06 0.88
CA ASP A 258 -6.90 5.43 1.90
C ASP A 258 -7.59 4.18 1.36
N CYS A 259 -8.08 4.19 0.11
CA CYS A 259 -8.57 2.98 -0.55
C CYS A 259 -7.49 1.89 -0.59
N ALA A 260 -6.26 2.22 -1.00
CA ALA A 260 -5.16 1.25 -1.01
C ALA A 260 -4.89 0.69 0.39
N SER A 261 -4.74 1.57 1.37
CA SER A 261 -4.46 1.20 2.76
C SER A 261 -5.59 0.36 3.36
N TYR A 262 -6.84 0.75 3.14
CA TYR A 262 -8.00 -0.01 3.59
C TYR A 262 -8.05 -1.41 2.98
N LEU A 263 -7.83 -1.52 1.66
CA LEU A 263 -7.89 -2.79 0.96
C LEU A 263 -6.78 -3.76 1.41
N GLN A 264 -5.62 -3.25 1.84
CA GLN A 264 -4.56 -4.07 2.43
C GLN A 264 -4.98 -4.82 3.70
N MET A 265 -6.06 -4.43 4.40
CA MET A 265 -6.57 -5.20 5.55
C MET A 265 -7.01 -6.62 5.20
N ARG A 266 -7.39 -6.89 3.93
CA ARG A 266 -7.85 -8.20 3.42
C ARG A 266 -8.86 -8.92 4.33
N CYS A 267 -9.72 -8.16 5.01
CA CYS A 267 -10.63 -8.68 6.02
C CYS A 267 -11.92 -9.22 5.38
N HIS A 268 -11.80 -10.27 4.56
CA HIS A 268 -12.93 -10.85 3.81
C HIS A 268 -14.04 -11.42 4.70
N ASP A 269 -13.74 -11.66 5.97
CA ASP A 269 -14.70 -12.14 6.97
C ASP A 269 -15.56 -11.00 7.55
N SER A 270 -15.17 -9.74 7.31
CA SER A 270 -15.90 -8.54 7.75
C SER A 270 -16.94 -8.10 6.72
N ALA A 271 -18.20 -7.99 7.16
CA ALA A 271 -19.29 -7.47 6.33
C ALA A 271 -19.02 -6.03 5.86
N THR A 272 -18.40 -5.20 6.71
CA THR A 272 -18.04 -3.82 6.35
C THR A 272 -16.98 -3.79 5.26
N TYR A 273 -15.94 -4.61 5.39
CA TYR A 273 -14.86 -4.68 4.41
C TYR A 273 -15.36 -5.19 3.06
N THR A 274 -16.11 -6.30 3.05
CA THR A 274 -16.70 -6.87 1.84
C THR A 274 -17.66 -5.89 1.15
N SER A 275 -18.41 -5.09 1.92
CA SER A 275 -19.24 -4.01 1.40
C SER A 275 -18.43 -2.93 0.67
N VAL A 276 -17.31 -2.49 1.25
CA VAL A 276 -16.41 -1.50 0.62
C VAL A 276 -15.79 -2.07 -0.66
N VAL A 277 -15.31 -3.31 -0.64
CA VAL A 277 -14.77 -3.99 -1.84
C VAL A 277 -15.83 -4.08 -2.94
N ALA A 278 -17.08 -4.40 -2.61
CA ALA A 278 -18.18 -4.46 -3.57
C ALA A 278 -18.48 -3.08 -4.18
N ILE A 279 -18.57 -2.03 -3.34
CA ILE A 279 -18.80 -0.65 -3.80
C ILE A 279 -17.69 -0.22 -4.77
N LEU A 280 -16.43 -0.44 -4.40
CA LEU A 280 -15.29 -0.06 -5.25
C LEU A 280 -15.25 -0.87 -6.54
N SER A 281 -15.55 -2.18 -6.48
CA SER A 281 -15.66 -3.04 -7.65
C SER A 281 -16.72 -2.54 -8.62
N ASP A 282 -17.89 -2.15 -8.12
CA ASP A 282 -18.96 -1.64 -8.96
C ASP A 282 -18.67 -0.23 -9.50
N ILE A 283 -17.96 0.62 -8.74
CA ILE A 283 -17.44 1.91 -9.21
C ILE A 283 -16.54 1.69 -10.44
N VAL A 284 -15.61 0.72 -10.38
CA VAL A 284 -14.72 0.36 -11.50
C VAL A 284 -15.53 -0.09 -12.72
N LYS A 285 -16.56 -0.94 -12.51
CA LYS A 285 -17.41 -1.44 -13.61
C LYS A 285 -18.25 -0.34 -14.27
N LYS A 286 -18.74 0.63 -13.50
CA LYS A 286 -19.73 1.60 -13.97
C LYS A 286 -19.13 2.90 -14.50
N PHE A 287 -18.10 3.43 -13.83
CA PHE A 287 -17.58 4.77 -14.13
C PHE A 287 -16.71 4.80 -15.40
N GLY A 288 -16.20 3.64 -15.81
CA GLY A 288 -15.23 3.52 -16.88
C GLY A 288 -13.81 3.70 -16.37
N PHE A 289 -12.92 2.80 -16.79
CA PHE A 289 -11.54 2.80 -16.36
C PHE A 289 -10.64 3.48 -17.42
N PRO A 290 -9.75 4.43 -17.04
CA PRO A 290 -8.88 5.12 -17.99
C PRO A 290 -7.93 4.16 -18.72
N GLN A 291 -7.91 4.22 -20.05
CA GLN A 291 -7.00 3.42 -20.88
C GLN A 291 -5.69 4.18 -21.07
N VAL A 292 -4.92 4.31 -19.99
CA VAL A 292 -3.69 5.12 -19.95
C VAL A 292 -2.58 4.50 -20.82
N CYS A 293 -1.98 5.30 -21.69
CA CYS A 293 -0.80 4.94 -22.47
C CYS A 293 -0.02 6.18 -22.92
N SER A 294 1.12 5.98 -23.61
CA SER A 294 1.96 7.04 -24.18
C SER A 294 1.15 8.06 -24.99
N ASN A 295 0.18 7.57 -25.77
CA ASN A 295 -0.68 8.36 -26.65
C ASN A 295 -1.99 8.82 -25.99
N CYS A 296 -2.34 8.29 -24.82
CA CYS A 296 -3.54 8.65 -24.07
C CYS A 296 -3.16 8.95 -22.61
N PRO A 297 -2.48 10.08 -22.34
CA PRO A 297 -2.04 10.42 -21.00
C PRO A 297 -3.20 10.87 -20.12
N VAL A 298 -3.20 10.39 -18.88
CA VAL A 298 -4.15 10.77 -17.82
C VAL A 298 -3.64 12.00 -17.09
N LYS A 299 -4.50 13.02 -16.95
CA LYS A 299 -4.19 14.30 -16.28
C LYS A 299 -5.21 14.67 -15.20
N SER A 300 -6.43 14.15 -15.29
CA SER A 300 -7.49 14.51 -14.36
C SER A 300 -7.29 13.78 -13.03
N ALA A 301 -7.44 14.47 -11.90
CA ALA A 301 -7.33 13.85 -10.58
C ALA A 301 -8.30 12.67 -10.40
N LYS A 302 -9.46 12.76 -11.06
CA LYS A 302 -10.49 11.74 -11.10
C LYS A 302 -10.04 10.46 -11.80
N ASP A 303 -9.42 10.60 -12.97
CA ASP A 303 -8.91 9.44 -13.71
C ASP A 303 -7.68 8.84 -13.00
N CYS A 304 -6.83 9.67 -12.39
CA CYS A 304 -5.74 9.17 -11.53
C CYS A 304 -6.29 8.34 -10.36
N LEU A 305 -7.34 8.83 -9.69
CA LEU A 305 -8.04 8.09 -8.63
C LEU A 305 -8.58 6.76 -9.14
N MET A 306 -9.20 6.74 -10.33
CA MET A 306 -9.74 5.51 -10.92
C MET A 306 -8.64 4.50 -11.25
N LEU A 307 -7.49 4.94 -11.78
CA LEU A 307 -6.34 4.06 -12.03
C LEU A 307 -5.86 3.40 -10.73
N HIS A 308 -5.81 4.17 -9.65
CA HIS A 308 -5.38 3.68 -8.35
C HIS A 308 -6.40 2.69 -7.75
N ILE A 309 -7.68 3.09 -7.65
CA ILE A 309 -8.75 2.24 -7.10
C ILE A 309 -8.86 0.92 -7.87
N GLY A 310 -8.91 0.95 -9.20
CA GLY A 310 -9.11 -0.31 -9.95
C GLY A 310 -7.91 -1.24 -9.87
N SER A 311 -6.69 -0.71 -9.74
CA SER A 311 -5.50 -1.54 -9.49
C SER A 311 -5.57 -2.23 -8.13
N GLU A 312 -5.92 -1.51 -7.08
CA GLU A 312 -5.94 -2.05 -5.71
C GLU A 312 -7.12 -3.00 -5.48
N VAL A 313 -8.31 -2.67 -5.99
CA VAL A 313 -9.48 -3.55 -5.90
C VAL A 313 -9.26 -4.85 -6.65
N TYR A 314 -8.58 -4.81 -7.81
CA TYR A 314 -8.26 -6.02 -8.56
C TYR A 314 -7.44 -7.02 -7.74
N LYS A 315 -6.51 -6.54 -6.91
CA LYS A 315 -5.65 -7.39 -6.07
C LYS A 315 -6.40 -8.13 -4.97
N VAL A 316 -7.48 -7.55 -4.47
CA VAL A 316 -8.24 -8.10 -3.32
C VAL A 316 -9.64 -8.58 -3.70
N SER A 317 -10.08 -8.41 -4.94
CA SER A 317 -11.39 -8.88 -5.37
C SER A 317 -11.50 -10.41 -5.18
N PRO A 318 -12.61 -10.93 -4.64
CA PRO A 318 -12.87 -12.38 -4.64
C PRO A 318 -12.94 -12.97 -6.04
N ASP A 319 -13.33 -12.14 -7.03
CA ASP A 319 -13.33 -12.49 -8.45
C ASP A 319 -12.65 -11.35 -9.25
N PRO A 320 -11.31 -11.35 -9.35
CA PRO A 320 -10.58 -10.36 -10.14
C PRO A 320 -10.89 -10.46 -11.63
N ASP A 321 -11.22 -11.66 -12.13
CA ASP A 321 -11.44 -11.91 -13.55
C ASP A 321 -12.71 -11.20 -14.06
N ALA A 322 -13.73 -11.05 -13.20
CA ALA A 322 -14.90 -10.23 -13.49
C ALA A 322 -14.62 -8.73 -13.65
N LEU A 323 -13.50 -8.22 -13.13
CA LEU A 323 -13.11 -6.81 -13.27
C LEU A 323 -12.27 -6.56 -14.54
N LEU A 324 -11.54 -7.57 -15.03
CA LEU A 324 -10.61 -7.43 -16.15
C LEU A 324 -11.22 -6.75 -17.39
N PRO A 325 -12.42 -7.12 -17.89
CA PRO A 325 -12.97 -6.51 -19.10
C PRO A 325 -13.30 -5.01 -18.95
N TYR A 326 -13.46 -4.53 -17.72
CA TYR A 326 -13.75 -3.13 -17.42
C TYR A 326 -12.47 -2.31 -17.27
N ILE A 327 -11.39 -2.94 -16.78
CA ILE A 327 -10.10 -2.29 -16.58
C ILE A 327 -9.29 -2.28 -17.88
N ILE A 328 -9.23 -3.40 -18.61
CA ILE A 328 -8.44 -3.59 -19.82
C ILE A 328 -9.37 -3.94 -20.97
N LYS A 329 -9.68 -2.95 -21.81
CA LYS A 329 -10.63 -3.14 -22.92
C LYS A 329 -10.04 -4.02 -24.03
N ASP A 330 -8.80 -3.72 -24.42
CA ASP A 330 -8.09 -4.40 -25.50
C ASP A 330 -7.01 -5.32 -24.93
N ARG A 331 -7.42 -6.46 -24.40
CA ARG A 331 -6.48 -7.45 -23.85
C ARG A 331 -5.78 -8.20 -24.99
N PRO A 332 -4.46 -8.04 -25.17
CA PRO A 332 -3.74 -8.78 -26.21
C PRO A 332 -3.76 -10.27 -25.91
N LYS A 333 -4.02 -11.08 -26.94
CA LYS A 333 -3.99 -12.55 -26.86
C LYS A 333 -2.68 -13.04 -27.46
N PHE A 334 -1.68 -13.21 -26.62
CA PHE A 334 -0.41 -13.79 -27.04
C PHE A 334 -0.45 -15.32 -26.93
N PRO A 335 0.21 -16.06 -27.86
CA PRO A 335 0.32 -17.50 -27.75
C PRO A 335 1.17 -17.86 -26.52
N THR A 336 0.70 -18.85 -25.77
CA THR A 336 1.38 -19.32 -24.56
C THR A 336 2.20 -20.57 -24.83
N VAL A 337 3.24 -20.74 -24.03
CA VAL A 337 3.97 -22.00 -23.85
C VAL A 337 3.57 -22.60 -22.52
N SER A 338 3.54 -23.92 -22.47
CA SER A 338 3.23 -24.66 -21.24
C SER A 338 4.47 -25.31 -20.63
N ASN A 339 4.52 -25.35 -19.30
CA ASN A 339 5.58 -25.97 -18.50
C ASN A 339 6.99 -25.51 -18.93
N ALA A 340 7.17 -24.20 -19.08
CA ALA A 340 8.45 -23.60 -19.41
C ALA A 340 9.43 -23.80 -18.26
N ARG A 341 10.49 -24.56 -18.52
CA ARG A 341 11.56 -24.85 -17.56
C ARG A 341 12.63 -23.77 -17.64
N VAL A 342 12.93 -23.15 -16.50
CA VAL A 342 13.98 -22.12 -16.40
C VAL A 342 15.03 -22.59 -15.43
N ARG A 343 16.28 -22.67 -15.92
CA ARG A 343 17.43 -22.99 -15.07
C ARG A 343 17.97 -21.72 -14.42
N ILE A 344 18.12 -21.77 -13.12
CA ILE A 344 18.52 -20.65 -12.28
C ILE A 344 19.86 -20.99 -11.63
N SER A 345 20.81 -20.07 -11.75
CA SER A 345 22.05 -20.08 -10.99
C SER A 345 22.22 -18.71 -10.37
N ALA A 346 22.53 -18.68 -9.07
CA ALA A 346 22.77 -17.45 -8.33
C ALA A 346 23.93 -17.65 -7.37
N LYS A 347 24.82 -16.65 -7.33
CA LYS A 347 25.90 -16.56 -6.35
C LYS A 347 25.97 -15.11 -5.87
N THR A 348 25.02 -14.75 -5.02
CA THR A 348 24.88 -13.38 -4.53
C THR A 348 25.73 -13.17 -3.29
N GLU A 349 26.28 -11.96 -3.14
CA GLU A 349 27.03 -11.55 -1.96
C GLU A 349 26.13 -10.73 -1.03
N GLY A 350 26.37 -9.42 -0.89
CA GLY A 350 25.62 -8.54 0.02
C GLY A 350 24.32 -7.97 -0.55
N SER A 351 24.01 -8.18 -1.82
CA SER A 351 22.82 -7.63 -2.48
C SER A 351 22.00 -8.72 -3.18
N GLU A 352 20.72 -8.46 -3.40
CA GLU A 352 19.88 -9.30 -4.25
C GLU A 352 20.32 -9.26 -5.73
N GLU A 353 19.94 -10.29 -6.48
CA GLU A 353 20.17 -10.40 -7.92
C GLU A 353 18.89 -10.83 -8.63
N TRP A 354 18.57 -10.14 -9.72
CA TRP A 354 17.43 -10.46 -10.57
C TRP A 354 17.87 -11.33 -11.74
N ILE A 355 17.16 -12.43 -11.93
CA ILE A 355 17.45 -13.44 -12.94
C ILE A 355 16.35 -13.42 -14.00
N SER A 356 16.75 -13.10 -15.23
CA SER A 356 15.86 -13.03 -16.39
C SER A 356 15.44 -14.43 -16.84
N THR A 357 14.15 -14.62 -17.06
CA THR A 357 13.60 -15.94 -17.46
C THR A 357 13.32 -16.05 -18.97
N GLY A 358 13.26 -14.92 -19.69
CA GLY A 358 12.77 -14.88 -21.07
C GLY A 358 11.26 -15.14 -21.21
N LEU A 359 10.51 -15.07 -20.11
CA LEU A 359 9.07 -15.31 -20.06
C LEU A 359 8.32 -14.03 -19.69
N TYR A 360 7.06 -13.95 -20.11
CA TYR A 360 6.14 -12.85 -19.89
C TYR A 360 4.76 -13.37 -19.49
N LEU A 361 4.05 -12.65 -18.63
CA LEU A 361 2.62 -12.87 -18.38
C LEU A 361 1.80 -11.79 -19.05
N SER A 362 0.76 -12.22 -19.78
CA SER A 362 -0.22 -11.30 -20.35
C SER A 362 -0.97 -10.56 -19.24
N PRO A 363 -1.49 -9.34 -19.50
CA PRO A 363 -2.27 -8.60 -18.52
C PRO A 363 -3.40 -9.46 -17.91
N GLY A 364 -3.47 -9.52 -16.58
CA GLY A 364 -4.46 -10.32 -15.83
C GLY A 364 -4.33 -11.84 -15.97
N MET A 365 -3.23 -12.35 -16.55
CA MET A 365 -2.99 -13.79 -16.65
C MET A 365 -2.51 -14.33 -15.31
N LYS A 366 -3.12 -15.42 -14.85
CA LYS A 366 -2.67 -16.20 -13.69
C LYS A 366 -1.83 -17.38 -14.18
N THR A 367 -0.76 -17.70 -13.48
CA THR A 367 0.04 -18.91 -13.72
C THR A 367 0.48 -19.50 -12.41
N ASN A 368 0.84 -20.79 -12.41
CA ASN A 368 1.48 -21.41 -11.28
C ASN A 368 2.97 -21.64 -11.58
N ILE A 369 3.81 -21.40 -10.58
CA ILE A 369 5.24 -21.66 -10.63
C ILE A 369 5.55 -22.81 -9.69
N ALA A 370 6.08 -23.90 -10.24
CA ALA A 370 6.64 -24.99 -9.46
C ALA A 370 8.04 -24.60 -8.97
N VAL A 371 8.19 -24.57 -7.65
CA VAL A 371 9.39 -24.07 -6.97
C VAL A 371 10.22 -25.25 -6.47
N PRO A 372 11.54 -25.29 -6.76
CA PRO A 372 12.39 -26.36 -6.29
C PRO A 372 12.69 -26.22 -4.79
N PRO A 373 12.78 -27.33 -4.02
CA PRO A 373 13.03 -27.31 -2.56
C PRO A 373 14.26 -26.49 -2.14
N GLU A 374 15.23 -26.33 -3.02
CA GLU A 374 16.45 -25.57 -2.82
C GLU A 374 16.20 -24.09 -2.55
N ILE A 375 15.08 -23.51 -2.98
CA ILE A 375 14.77 -22.08 -2.82
C ILE A 375 13.49 -21.78 -2.04
N ILE A 376 12.64 -22.80 -1.79
CA ILE A 376 11.41 -22.66 -1.00
C ILE A 376 11.72 -22.12 0.40
N ARG A 377 11.00 -21.06 0.81
CA ARG A 377 11.13 -20.42 2.15
C ARG A 377 12.53 -19.93 2.47
N LYS A 378 13.29 -19.54 1.45
CA LYS A 378 14.62 -18.94 1.61
C LYS A 378 14.67 -17.48 1.19
N ASN A 379 13.56 -16.75 1.33
CA ASN A 379 13.39 -15.35 0.92
C ASN A 379 13.59 -15.08 -0.58
N TRP A 380 13.49 -16.11 -1.42
CA TRP A 380 13.42 -15.94 -2.87
C TRP A 380 12.05 -15.39 -3.26
N GLN A 381 12.03 -14.56 -4.29
CA GLN A 381 10.81 -13.96 -4.81
C GLN A 381 10.72 -14.15 -6.32
N VAL A 382 9.50 -14.10 -6.83
CA VAL A 382 9.23 -13.87 -8.25
C VAL A 382 8.69 -12.47 -8.41
N GLN A 383 9.22 -11.73 -9.38
CA GLN A 383 8.72 -10.44 -9.78
C GLN A 383 8.11 -10.50 -11.18
N LEU A 384 6.93 -9.90 -11.33
CA LEU A 384 6.22 -9.72 -12.58
C LEU A 384 6.25 -8.25 -12.98
N GLY A 385 6.95 -7.90 -14.06
CA GLY A 385 7.17 -6.52 -14.51
C GLY A 385 8.60 -6.05 -14.23
N CYS A 386 9.18 -5.30 -15.16
CA CYS A 386 10.58 -4.85 -15.09
C CYS A 386 10.77 -3.57 -14.28
N GLN A 387 9.68 -2.84 -14.01
CA GLN A 387 9.66 -1.64 -13.19
C GLN A 387 9.74 -1.96 -11.70
N THR A 388 10.18 -0.98 -10.90
CA THR A 388 10.13 -1.00 -9.43
C THR A 388 9.57 0.29 -8.83
N ASP A 389 9.23 1.27 -9.66
CA ASP A 389 8.82 2.59 -9.22
C ASP A 389 7.31 2.80 -9.16
N ASP A 390 6.94 3.79 -8.35
CA ASP A 390 5.59 4.36 -8.28
C ASP A 390 5.61 5.77 -8.87
N ILE A 391 4.93 5.95 -9.99
CA ILE A 391 4.78 7.26 -10.65
C ILE A 391 3.49 7.99 -10.25
N GLY A 392 2.73 7.49 -9.27
CA GLY A 392 1.45 8.03 -8.83
C GLY A 392 1.50 9.47 -8.31
N GLY A 393 2.69 9.96 -7.95
CA GLY A 393 2.93 11.36 -7.62
C GLY A 393 3.00 12.32 -8.83
N ALA A 394 3.05 11.81 -10.05
CA ALA A 394 3.17 12.63 -11.25
C ALA A 394 1.87 13.39 -11.58
N LYS A 395 2.02 14.61 -12.13
CA LYS A 395 0.88 15.43 -12.59
C LYS A 395 0.19 14.85 -13.83
N VAL A 396 0.92 14.06 -14.61
CA VAL A 396 0.45 13.42 -15.84
C VAL A 396 0.98 11.99 -15.83
N LEU A 397 0.09 11.02 -16.06
CA LEU A 397 0.39 9.60 -16.14
C LEU A 397 0.29 9.14 -17.60
N LYS A 398 1.36 8.54 -18.12
CA LYS A 398 1.47 7.93 -19.46
C LYS A 398 1.44 6.40 -19.41
N ARG A 399 1.41 5.84 -18.20
CA ARG A 399 1.13 4.43 -17.91
C ARG A 399 0.44 4.33 -16.55
N ALA A 400 0.01 3.13 -16.16
CA ALA A 400 -0.48 2.90 -14.82
C ALA A 400 0.64 3.18 -13.77
N PRO A 401 0.28 3.69 -12.57
CA PRO A 401 1.27 4.15 -11.58
C PRO A 401 2.29 3.09 -11.15
N VAL A 402 1.79 1.90 -10.81
CA VAL A 402 2.57 0.75 -10.38
C VAL A 402 2.17 -0.43 -11.27
N VAL A 403 3.14 -1.00 -11.98
CA VAL A 403 2.93 -2.03 -13.00
C VAL A 403 3.70 -3.32 -12.71
N HIS A 404 4.20 -3.48 -11.48
CA HIS A 404 4.91 -4.66 -11.05
C HIS A 404 4.26 -5.30 -9.82
N GLU A 405 4.44 -6.61 -9.66
CA GLU A 405 3.99 -7.37 -8.50
C GLU A 405 5.09 -8.34 -8.07
N GLN A 406 5.24 -8.56 -6.76
CA GLN A 406 6.20 -9.51 -6.19
C GLN A 406 5.47 -10.56 -5.35
N PHE A 407 5.91 -11.81 -5.46
CA PHE A 407 5.37 -12.92 -4.69
C PHE A 407 6.52 -13.71 -4.04
N PRO A 408 6.40 -14.11 -2.76
CA PRO A 408 7.38 -15.00 -2.14
C PRO A 408 7.32 -16.39 -2.78
N LEU A 409 8.48 -17.04 -2.92
CA LEU A 409 8.59 -18.44 -3.32
C LEU A 409 8.66 -19.32 -2.07
N ASP A 410 7.54 -19.44 -1.35
CA ASP A 410 7.42 -20.05 -0.01
C ASP A 410 6.64 -21.37 0.05
N ALA A 411 6.13 -21.81 -1.09
CA ALA A 411 5.43 -23.08 -1.29
C ALA A 411 5.95 -23.80 -2.55
N GLU A 412 5.68 -25.11 -2.64
CA GLU A 412 6.05 -25.93 -3.82
C GLU A 412 5.38 -25.44 -5.11
N MET A 413 4.19 -24.85 -4.97
CA MET A 413 3.39 -24.29 -6.06
C MET A 413 2.92 -22.90 -5.64
N VAL A 414 3.39 -21.87 -6.34
CA VAL A 414 2.99 -20.48 -6.09
C VAL A 414 2.19 -19.95 -7.27
N GLN A 415 0.95 -19.53 -7.00
CA GLN A 415 0.13 -18.86 -8.01
C GLN A 415 0.49 -17.37 -8.05
N VAL A 416 0.75 -16.86 -9.25
CA VAL A 416 1.13 -15.46 -9.47
C VAL A 416 0.29 -14.82 -10.56
N CYS A 417 0.08 -13.51 -10.46
CA CYS A 417 -0.58 -12.72 -11.49
C CYS A 417 -0.18 -11.24 -11.39
N ASN A 418 -0.30 -10.51 -12.49
CA ASN A 418 -0.17 -9.06 -12.51
C ASN A 418 -1.26 -8.51 -13.43
N LEU A 419 -2.01 -7.51 -12.95
CA LEU A 419 -3.06 -6.84 -13.72
C LEU A 419 -2.54 -6.34 -15.07
N TRP A 420 -1.36 -5.72 -15.07
CA TRP A 420 -0.76 -5.09 -16.24
C TRP A 420 0.09 -6.03 -17.08
N GLY A 421 0.31 -7.26 -16.59
CA GLY A 421 1.26 -8.19 -17.18
C GLY A 421 2.70 -7.76 -16.90
N GLY A 422 3.66 -8.52 -17.41
CA GLY A 422 5.07 -8.21 -17.16
C GLY A 422 6.01 -9.35 -17.45
N LEU A 423 7.28 -9.03 -17.66
CA LEU A 423 8.35 -10.02 -17.70
C LEU A 423 8.44 -10.74 -16.36
N ILE A 424 8.75 -12.03 -16.38
CA ILE A 424 8.91 -12.85 -15.18
C ILE A 424 10.38 -12.84 -14.78
N TYR A 425 10.66 -12.45 -13.55
CA TYR A 425 11.98 -12.43 -12.95
C TYR A 425 12.00 -13.29 -11.70
N ILE A 426 13.15 -13.92 -11.43
CA ILE A 426 13.40 -14.54 -10.14
C ILE A 426 14.42 -13.69 -9.39
N ILE A 427 14.08 -13.29 -8.17
CA ILE A 427 14.94 -12.48 -7.30
C ILE A 427 15.61 -13.42 -6.30
N ALA A 428 16.92 -13.55 -6.45
CA ALA A 428 17.78 -14.24 -5.51
C ALA A 428 18.15 -13.27 -4.37
N PRO A 429 17.85 -13.58 -3.10
CA PRO A 429 18.23 -12.73 -1.97
C PRO A 429 19.75 -12.71 -1.78
N PRO A 430 20.30 -11.79 -0.97
CA PRO A 430 21.71 -11.80 -0.58
C PRO A 430 22.16 -13.17 -0.05
N GLN A 431 23.44 -13.50 -0.23
CA GLN A 431 24.08 -14.73 0.25
C GLN A 431 23.49 -16.04 -0.32
N SER A 432 22.80 -15.95 -1.46
CA SER A 432 22.28 -17.11 -2.18
C SER A 432 23.38 -17.85 -2.93
N LYS A 433 23.34 -19.18 -2.86
CA LYS A 433 24.24 -20.06 -3.63
C LYS A 433 23.48 -21.26 -4.17
N VAL A 434 23.02 -21.14 -5.42
CA VAL A 434 22.36 -22.21 -6.17
C VAL A 434 22.98 -22.32 -7.56
N ASN A 435 23.06 -23.53 -8.10
CA ASN A 435 23.61 -23.75 -9.43
C ASN A 435 22.72 -24.72 -10.22
N GLY A 436 22.07 -24.20 -11.25
CA GLY A 436 21.25 -25.00 -12.18
C GLY A 436 19.96 -25.54 -11.59
N VAL A 437 19.39 -24.90 -10.56
CA VAL A 437 18.07 -25.29 -10.03
C VAL A 437 16.99 -24.95 -11.06
N GLU A 438 16.01 -25.82 -11.23
CA GLU A 438 14.97 -25.66 -12.26
C GLU A 438 13.67 -25.21 -11.61
N ILE A 439 13.12 -24.09 -12.08
CA ILE A 439 11.71 -23.73 -11.83
C ILE A 439 10.90 -24.09 -13.07
N VAL A 440 9.60 -24.33 -12.88
CA VAL A 440 8.67 -24.57 -13.99
C VAL A 440 7.55 -23.55 -13.94
N VAL A 441 7.42 -22.75 -14.99
CA VAL A 441 6.29 -21.83 -15.17
C VAL A 441 5.24 -22.54 -16.03
N HIS A 442 4.06 -22.82 -15.46
CA HIS A 442 3.05 -23.67 -16.10
C HIS A 442 2.49 -23.08 -17.38
N ASP A 443 2.17 -21.78 -17.39
CA ASP A 443 1.71 -21.07 -18.56
C ASP A 443 2.40 -19.70 -18.62
N ALA A 444 3.01 -19.38 -19.76
CA ALA A 444 3.67 -18.10 -19.98
C ALA A 444 3.74 -17.76 -21.47
N VAL A 445 4.08 -16.53 -21.77
CA VAL A 445 4.36 -16.03 -23.12
C VAL A 445 5.87 -15.93 -23.30
N GLN A 446 6.40 -16.31 -24.45
CA GLN A 446 7.82 -16.13 -24.76
C GLN A 446 8.13 -14.65 -25.02
N ALA A 447 9.20 -14.14 -24.40
CA ALA A 447 9.71 -12.80 -24.62
C ALA A 447 10.99 -12.82 -25.47
N PRO A 448 11.24 -11.79 -26.31
CA PRO A 448 12.53 -11.66 -26.98
C PRO A 448 13.64 -11.49 -25.95
N TYR A 449 14.47 -12.52 -25.79
CA TYR A 449 15.54 -12.53 -24.82
C TYR A 449 16.85 -12.99 -25.46
N PHE A 450 17.79 -12.06 -25.60
CA PHE A 450 19.13 -12.34 -26.10
C PHE A 450 20.10 -12.38 -24.93
N LYS A 451 20.87 -13.46 -24.80
CA LYS A 451 21.94 -13.58 -23.80
C LYS A 451 23.28 -13.81 -24.47
N SER A 452 24.19 -12.85 -24.30
CA SER A 452 25.52 -12.91 -24.90
C SER A 452 26.27 -14.17 -24.45
N GLY A 453 26.84 -14.90 -25.42
CA GLY A 453 27.54 -16.16 -25.20
C GLY A 453 26.65 -17.41 -25.13
N GLU A 454 25.33 -17.26 -25.00
CA GLU A 454 24.37 -18.38 -24.98
C GLU A 454 23.44 -18.37 -26.20
N THR A 455 22.94 -17.20 -26.60
CA THR A 455 22.06 -17.06 -27.77
C THR A 455 22.88 -16.84 -29.04
N SER A 456 22.68 -17.69 -30.06
CA SER A 456 23.30 -17.48 -31.37
C SER A 456 22.60 -16.36 -32.15
N VAL A 457 23.34 -15.67 -33.03
CA VAL A 457 22.75 -14.62 -33.89
C VAL A 457 21.70 -15.20 -34.84
N ALA A 458 21.90 -16.43 -35.33
CA ALA A 458 20.93 -17.10 -36.19
C ALA A 458 19.62 -17.37 -35.45
N ASP A 459 19.67 -18.00 -34.26
CA ASP A 459 18.47 -18.26 -33.46
C ASP A 459 17.74 -16.97 -33.08
N TRP A 460 18.51 -15.92 -32.79
CA TRP A 460 17.98 -14.60 -32.51
C TRP A 460 17.17 -14.04 -33.69
N VAL A 461 17.78 -14.00 -34.87
CA VAL A 461 17.19 -13.41 -36.09
C VAL A 461 15.99 -14.21 -36.57
N ASP A 462 16.12 -15.53 -36.58
CA ASP A 462 15.15 -16.45 -37.19
C ASP A 462 13.91 -16.66 -36.32
N ARG A 463 14.06 -16.57 -34.99
CA ARG A 463 12.99 -16.98 -34.07
C ARG A 463 12.82 -16.08 -32.85
N ILE A 464 13.87 -15.87 -32.07
CA ILE A 464 13.73 -15.32 -30.70
C ILE A 464 13.26 -13.87 -30.72
N ARG A 465 13.78 -13.03 -31.61
CA ARG A 465 13.40 -11.60 -31.68
C ARG A 465 11.93 -11.36 -32.05
N GLN A 466 11.28 -12.36 -32.62
CA GLN A 466 9.87 -12.33 -33.03
C GLN A 466 8.94 -12.94 -31.97
N ALA A 467 9.46 -13.30 -30.80
CA ALA A 467 8.62 -13.74 -29.70
C ALA A 467 7.56 -12.66 -29.36
N PRO A 468 6.34 -13.07 -29.01
CA PRO A 468 5.16 -12.20 -29.06
C PRO A 468 5.07 -11.17 -27.93
N ALA A 469 5.81 -11.33 -26.83
CA ALA A 469 5.73 -10.41 -25.70
C ALA A 469 6.00 -8.94 -26.10
N PRO A 470 5.41 -7.96 -25.39
CA PRO A 470 5.64 -6.55 -25.67
C PRO A 470 6.99 -6.03 -25.15
N TRP A 471 7.66 -6.76 -24.26
CA TRP A 471 8.96 -6.40 -23.67
C TRP A 471 10.04 -7.39 -24.05
N ALA A 472 11.25 -6.88 -24.26
CA ALA A 472 12.44 -7.62 -24.64
C ALA A 472 13.59 -7.34 -23.67
N GLU A 473 14.50 -8.31 -23.52
CA GLU A 473 15.74 -8.17 -22.76
C GLU A 473 16.98 -8.51 -23.60
N LEU A 474 18.00 -7.66 -23.51
CA LEU A 474 19.34 -7.92 -24.03
C LEU A 474 20.31 -8.02 -22.85
N GLU A 475 20.78 -9.22 -22.55
CA GLU A 475 21.70 -9.50 -21.46
C GLU A 475 23.14 -9.63 -21.98
N PHE A 476 24.02 -8.74 -21.51
CA PHE A 476 25.45 -8.69 -21.83
C PHE A 476 26.31 -9.06 -20.62
N GLU A 477 27.62 -8.83 -20.66
CA GLU A 477 28.53 -9.27 -19.58
C GLU A 477 28.22 -8.60 -18.24
N ASN A 478 28.05 -7.28 -18.26
CA ASN A 478 27.92 -6.45 -17.05
C ASN A 478 26.61 -5.64 -16.98
N ILE A 479 25.78 -5.69 -18.03
CA ILE A 479 24.54 -4.90 -18.12
C ILE A 479 23.44 -5.70 -18.81
N ILE A 480 22.20 -5.49 -18.38
CA ILE A 480 20.97 -5.99 -19.01
C ILE A 480 20.11 -4.79 -19.40
N MET A 481 19.64 -4.78 -20.64
CA MET A 481 18.78 -3.73 -21.17
C MET A 481 17.39 -4.28 -21.43
N THR A 482 16.38 -3.63 -20.85
CA THR A 482 14.97 -3.93 -21.03
C THR A 482 14.31 -2.81 -21.81
N LEU A 483 13.60 -3.16 -22.88
CA LEU A 483 12.92 -2.20 -23.74
C LEU A 483 11.72 -2.84 -24.45
N GLU A 484 10.86 -2.01 -25.03
CA GLU A 484 9.74 -2.50 -25.83
C GLU A 484 10.23 -3.30 -27.04
N SER A 485 9.59 -4.45 -27.28
CA SER A 485 9.98 -5.42 -28.30
C SER A 485 9.90 -4.86 -29.72
N GLU A 486 9.06 -3.84 -29.96
CA GLU A 486 8.97 -3.21 -31.28
C GLU A 486 10.30 -2.62 -31.77
N PHE A 487 11.10 -2.07 -30.86
CA PHE A 487 12.43 -1.53 -31.17
C PHE A 487 13.49 -2.62 -31.40
N ILE A 488 13.22 -3.84 -30.94
CA ILE A 488 14.16 -4.97 -30.94
C ILE A 488 13.90 -5.96 -32.09
N ARG A 489 12.67 -6.06 -32.58
CA ARG A 489 12.27 -7.02 -33.63
C ARG A 489 13.08 -6.91 -34.93
N HIS A 490 13.70 -5.75 -35.19
CA HIS A 490 14.52 -5.50 -36.37
C HIS A 490 16.03 -5.49 -36.08
N LEU A 491 16.46 -5.88 -34.88
CA LEU A 491 17.87 -5.95 -34.53
C LEU A 491 18.51 -7.22 -35.11
N ASP A 492 19.26 -7.10 -36.21
CA ASP A 492 19.91 -8.24 -36.86
C ASP A 492 21.24 -8.66 -36.19
N ARG A 493 21.91 -7.73 -35.49
CA ARG A 493 23.28 -7.91 -34.96
C ARG A 493 23.38 -7.61 -33.47
N PRO A 494 22.70 -8.37 -32.60
CA PRO A 494 22.78 -8.18 -31.15
C PRO A 494 24.19 -8.43 -30.61
N ASP A 495 25.00 -9.25 -31.29
CA ASP A 495 26.41 -9.51 -30.98
C ASP A 495 27.29 -8.26 -31.09
N LYS A 496 27.01 -7.38 -32.06
CA LYS A 496 27.72 -6.09 -32.19
C LYS A 496 27.34 -5.12 -31.08
N VAL A 497 26.07 -5.14 -30.69
CA VAL A 497 25.57 -4.33 -29.55
C VAL A 497 26.20 -4.82 -28.26
N ALA A 498 26.25 -6.13 -28.02
CA ALA A 498 26.92 -6.74 -26.88
C ALA A 498 28.39 -6.31 -26.83
N LYS A 499 29.14 -6.45 -27.93
CA LYS A 499 30.55 -6.05 -28.00
C LYS A 499 30.75 -4.57 -27.63
N LEU A 500 29.89 -3.69 -28.12
CA LEU A 500 29.96 -2.25 -27.83
C LEU A 500 29.74 -1.99 -26.33
N TRP A 501 28.67 -2.54 -25.76
CA TRP A 501 28.35 -2.31 -24.35
C TRP A 501 29.32 -2.99 -23.39
N ASP A 502 29.80 -4.19 -23.71
CA ASP A 502 30.86 -4.84 -22.94
C ASP A 502 32.13 -3.99 -22.94
N THR A 503 32.47 -3.35 -24.07
CA THR A 503 33.61 -2.41 -24.15
C THR A 503 33.38 -1.20 -23.25
N ILE A 504 32.20 -0.57 -23.32
CA ILE A 504 31.84 0.60 -22.50
C ILE A 504 31.92 0.26 -21.02
N MET A 505 31.29 -0.83 -20.59
CA MET A 505 31.24 -1.22 -19.17
C MET A 505 32.63 -1.60 -18.63
N ARG A 506 33.48 -2.25 -19.44
CA ARG A 506 34.87 -2.51 -19.08
C ARG A 506 35.69 -1.24 -18.96
N SER A 507 35.53 -0.28 -19.88
CA SER A 507 36.20 1.03 -19.77
C SER A 507 35.79 1.80 -18.51
N ILE A 508 34.53 1.68 -18.08
CA ILE A 508 34.06 2.23 -16.79
C ILE A 508 34.76 1.51 -15.62
N ALA A 509 34.89 0.18 -15.68
CA ALA A 509 35.60 -0.62 -14.67
C ALA A 509 37.07 -0.22 -14.56
N ASP A 510 37.75 -0.09 -15.71
CA ASP A 510 39.14 0.32 -15.82
C ASP A 510 39.34 1.72 -15.21
N LEU A 511 38.48 2.69 -15.56
CA LEU A 511 38.51 4.05 -15.02
C LEU A 511 38.29 4.06 -13.50
N ALA A 512 37.42 3.19 -12.99
CA ALA A 512 37.13 3.04 -11.57
C ALA A 512 38.17 2.17 -10.82
N ALA A 513 39.19 1.65 -11.51
CA ALA A 513 40.16 0.68 -10.99
C ALA A 513 39.51 -0.54 -10.32
N LYS A 514 38.42 -1.06 -10.91
CA LYS A 514 37.68 -2.24 -10.45
C LYS A 514 37.82 -3.41 -11.43
N PRO A 515 37.52 -4.66 -11.00
CA PRO A 515 37.49 -5.80 -11.91
C PRO A 515 36.52 -5.59 -13.08
N ASN A 516 36.96 -6.02 -14.27
CA ASN A 516 36.20 -5.87 -15.52
C ASN A 516 34.85 -6.59 -15.55
N LYS A 517 34.70 -7.63 -14.71
CA LYS A 517 33.43 -8.31 -14.51
C LYS A 517 32.82 -7.82 -13.22
N PHE A 518 31.61 -7.29 -13.29
CA PHE A 518 30.91 -6.78 -12.13
C PHE A 518 30.41 -7.94 -11.25
N PRO A 519 30.35 -7.76 -9.91
CA PRO A 519 29.74 -8.75 -9.02
C PRO A 519 28.28 -9.05 -9.36
N ARG A 520 27.57 -8.05 -9.89
CA ARG A 520 26.18 -8.12 -10.33
C ARG A 520 26.04 -7.33 -11.63
N LYS A 521 25.19 -7.77 -12.55
CA LYS A 521 24.85 -6.98 -13.73
C LYS A 521 24.00 -5.77 -13.35
N GLU A 522 24.32 -4.61 -13.92
CA GLU A 522 23.43 -3.45 -13.86
C GLU A 522 22.21 -3.69 -14.76
N ARG A 523 21.05 -3.15 -14.39
CA ARG A 523 19.81 -3.28 -15.16
C ARG A 523 19.32 -1.91 -15.58
N PHE A 524 18.92 -1.78 -16.84
CA PHE A 524 18.37 -0.56 -17.42
C PHE A 524 17.01 -0.86 -18.03
N VAL A 525 15.99 -0.06 -17.69
CA VAL A 525 14.63 -0.18 -18.24
C VAL A 525 14.29 1.10 -18.98
N ALA A 526 14.11 1.00 -20.30
CA ALA A 526 13.61 2.11 -21.12
C ALA A 526 12.08 2.10 -21.09
N ASP A 527 11.50 2.91 -20.21
CA ASP A 527 10.04 3.03 -20.04
C ASP A 527 9.52 4.37 -20.58
N VAL A 528 8.24 4.41 -20.96
CA VAL A 528 7.54 5.60 -21.45
C VAL A 528 7.52 6.73 -20.41
N GLN A 529 7.54 6.36 -19.13
CA GLN A 529 7.56 7.28 -18.01
C GLN A 529 8.23 6.65 -16.80
N ILE A 530 9.02 7.48 -16.14
CA ILE A 530 9.77 7.16 -14.93
C ILE A 530 9.41 8.14 -13.81
N SER A 531 9.68 7.73 -12.56
CA SER A 531 9.39 8.53 -11.36
C SER A 531 10.20 9.83 -11.27
N ALA A 532 11.42 9.88 -11.82
CA ALA A 532 12.28 11.04 -11.73
C ALA A 532 13.10 11.32 -13.00
N GLY A 533 13.12 12.59 -13.42
CA GLY A 533 14.02 13.10 -14.47
C GLY A 533 13.81 12.47 -15.85
N TRP A 534 14.90 12.37 -16.60
CA TRP A 534 14.98 11.65 -17.89
C TRP A 534 15.63 10.26 -17.75
N TRP A 535 16.47 10.10 -16.72
CA TRP A 535 17.07 8.85 -16.27
C TRP A 535 17.41 9.00 -14.78
N TYR A 536 17.14 7.96 -13.98
CA TYR A 536 17.55 7.85 -12.58
C TYR A 536 18.07 6.43 -12.30
N TYR A 537 18.88 6.29 -11.24
CA TYR A 537 19.42 5.02 -10.74
C TYR A 537 18.64 4.58 -9.50
#